data_AF-K1SB71-F1
#
_entry.id   AF-K1SB71-F1
#
_cell.length_a   1.000
_cell.length_b   1.000
_cell.length_c   1.000
_cell.angle_alpha   90.00
_cell.angle_beta   90.00
_cell.angle_gamma   90.00
#
_symmetry.space_group_name_H-M   'P 1'
#
loop_
_entity.id
_entity.type
_entity.pdbx_description
1 polymer ?
#
loop_
_entity_poly.entity_id
_entity_poly.type
_entity_poly.pdbx_seq_one_letter_code
_entity_poly.pdbx_strand_id
1 'polypeptide(L)' 'MRLGLLLAVLFSVPKSIYVNFKLLSIKQAIKFPMLVHYNTELDSLSGHIIIAGSPRPLSIKYGFTGSFGMGGQII' A
#
# COMPACT_ATOMS: atom_id res chain seq x y z
N MET A 1 15.84 -11.08 -12.02
CA MET A 1 14.66 -10.33 -11.52
C MET A 1 13.84 -11.27 -10.63
N ARG A 2 13.43 -10.81 -9.46
CA ARG A 2 12.94 -11.67 -8.35
C ARG A 2 11.50 -12.15 -8.63
N LEU A 3 11.32 -13.34 -9.20
CA LEU A 3 10.01 -13.97 -9.47
C LEU A 3 9.07 -13.94 -8.25
N GLY A 4 9.61 -14.15 -7.05
CA GLY A 4 8.85 -14.08 -5.80
C GLY A 4 8.19 -12.72 -5.54
N LEU A 5 8.79 -11.61 -5.97
CA LEU A 5 8.18 -10.28 -5.82
C LEU A 5 6.95 -10.10 -6.73
N LEU A 6 6.97 -10.65 -7.93
CA LEU A 6 5.83 -10.57 -8.85
C LEU A 6 4.63 -11.35 -8.30
N LEU A 7 4.89 -12.56 -7.79
CA LEU A 7 3.87 -13.37 -7.11
C LEU A 7 3.33 -12.66 -5.88
N ALA A 8 4.21 -12.07 -5.06
CA ALA A 8 3.81 -11.30 -3.90
C ALA A 8 2.91 -10.12 -4.27
N VAL A 9 3.26 -9.35 -5.32
CA VAL A 9 2.42 -8.24 -5.83
C VAL A 9 1.07 -8.76 -6.30
N LEU A 10 1.04 -9.85 -7.06
CA LEU A 10 -0.19 -10.45 -7.58
C LEU A 10 -1.15 -10.85 -6.45
N PHE A 11 -0.68 -11.58 -5.45
CA PHE A 11 -1.49 -11.98 -4.29
C PHE A 11 -1.89 -10.80 -3.39
N SER A 12 -1.18 -9.69 -3.49
CA SER A 12 -1.44 -8.47 -2.72
C SER A 12 -2.49 -7.59 -3.35
N VAL A 13 -2.83 -7.78 -4.63
CA VAL A 13 -3.83 -6.97 -5.34
C VAL A 13 -5.16 -6.97 -4.59
N PRO A 14 -5.82 -8.12 -4.29
CA PRO A 14 -7.16 -8.11 -3.68
C PRO A 14 -7.19 -7.37 -2.34
N LYS A 15 -6.18 -7.62 -1.50
CA LYS A 15 -6.04 -6.96 -0.19
C LYS A 15 -5.81 -5.45 -0.34
N SER A 16 -5.01 -5.05 -1.33
CA SER A 16 -4.79 -3.63 -1.64
C SER A 16 -6.07 -2.95 -2.13
N ILE A 17 -6.88 -3.61 -2.97
CA ILE A 17 -8.18 -3.06 -3.39
C ILE A 17 -9.04 -2.78 -2.16
N TYR A 18 -9.20 -3.77 -1.28
CA TYR A 18 -10.00 -3.61 -0.06
C TYR A 18 -9.55 -2.40 0.78
N VAL A 19 -8.25 -2.27 1.03
CA VAL A 19 -7.70 -1.17 1.85
C VAL A 19 -7.89 0.20 1.19
N ASN A 20 -7.63 0.33 -0.12
CA ASN A 20 -7.81 1.60 -0.82
C ASN A 20 -9.27 2.07 -0.75
N PHE A 21 -10.24 1.19 -1.00
CA PHE A 21 -11.66 1.57 -0.96
C PHE A 21 -12.21 1.75 0.45
N LYS A 22 -11.61 1.09 1.45
CA LYS A 22 -12.02 1.24 2.85
C LYS A 22 -11.54 2.55 3.48
N LEU A 23 -10.32 3.00 3.15
CA LEU A 23 -9.65 4.11 3.83
C LEU A 23 -9.61 5.43 3.02
N LEU A 24 -9.71 5.36 1.69
CA LEU A 24 -9.64 6.54 0.82
C LEU A 24 -11.01 6.91 0.26
N SER A 25 -11.16 8.17 -0.14
CA SER A 25 -12.30 8.58 -0.95
C SER A 25 -12.31 7.84 -2.29
N ILE A 26 -13.48 7.55 -2.85
CA ILE A 26 -13.66 6.80 -4.11
C ILE A 26 -12.75 7.34 -5.24
N LYS A 27 -12.63 8.66 -5.38
CA LYS A 27 -11.78 9.30 -6.41
C LYS A 27 -10.29 9.01 -6.24
N GLN A 28 -9.83 8.84 -5.01
CA GLN A 28 -8.44 8.49 -4.69
C GLN A 28 -8.23 6.98 -4.73
N ALA A 29 -9.21 6.19 -4.28
CA ALA A 29 -9.15 4.73 -4.29
C ALA A 29 -8.97 4.15 -5.70
N ILE A 30 -9.65 4.71 -6.71
CA ILE A 30 -9.53 4.29 -8.12
C ILE A 30 -8.11 4.46 -8.67
N LYS A 31 -7.31 5.39 -8.13
CA LYS A 31 -5.91 5.56 -8.53
C LYS A 31 -4.99 4.47 -7.98
N PHE A 32 -5.50 3.57 -7.12
CA PHE A 32 -4.76 2.51 -6.43
C PHE A 32 -3.40 2.97 -5.89
N PRO A 33 -3.37 4.02 -5.05
CA PRO A 33 -2.12 4.55 -4.53
C PRO A 33 -1.46 3.62 -3.51
N MET A 34 -2.23 2.82 -2.77
CA MET A 34 -1.71 1.92 -1.73
C MET A 34 -1.54 0.49 -2.23
N LEU A 35 -0.40 -0.11 -1.92
CA LEU A 35 -0.08 -1.51 -2.16
C LEU A 35 0.24 -2.17 -0.80
N VAL A 36 -0.60 -3.11 -0.38
CA VAL A 36 -0.52 -3.79 0.91
C VAL A 36 -0.15 -5.23 0.69
N HIS A 37 0.97 -5.67 1.28
CA HIS A 37 1.47 -7.03 1.14
C HIS A 37 0.43 -8.05 1.62
N TYR A 38 0.32 -9.17 0.90
CA TYR A 38 -0.67 -10.22 1.17
C TYR A 38 -0.53 -10.78 2.59
N ASN A 39 0.70 -10.81 3.12
CA ASN A 39 1.00 -11.25 4.48
C ASN A 39 0.86 -10.15 5.56
N THR A 40 0.47 -8.93 5.20
CA THR A 40 0.20 -7.87 6.19
C THR A 40 -1.13 -8.13 6.88
N GLU A 41 -1.10 -8.23 8.20
CA GLU A 41 -2.31 -8.34 9.03
C GLU A 41 -3.06 -7.00 9.06
N LEU A 42 -4.38 -7.09 8.94
CA LEU A 42 -5.29 -5.95 9.00
C LEU A 42 -6.14 -6.15 10.25
N ASP A 43 -5.90 -5.35 11.29
CA ASP A 43 -6.63 -5.42 12.55
C ASP A 43 -7.90 -4.57 12.50
N SER A 44 -7.83 -3.29 12.91
CA SER A 44 -8.94 -2.35 12.79
C SER A 44 -8.67 -1.29 11.71
N LEU A 45 -9.36 -1.40 10.58
CA LEU A 45 -9.37 -0.41 9.50
C LEU A 45 -10.50 0.60 9.71
N SER A 46 -10.28 1.52 10.64
CA SER A 46 -11.21 2.63 10.94
C SER A 46 -10.64 3.99 10.53
N GLY A 47 -11.53 4.94 10.23
CA GLY A 47 -11.16 6.31 9.89
C GLY A 47 -10.94 6.55 8.40
N HIS A 48 -10.24 7.65 8.10
CA HIS A 48 -10.03 8.13 6.74
C HIS A 48 -8.58 8.58 6.57
N ILE A 49 -7.97 8.25 5.43
CA ILE A 49 -6.62 8.69 5.10
C ILE A 49 -6.69 9.95 4.25
N ILE A 50 -5.97 10.99 4.67
CA ILE A 50 -5.82 12.24 3.93
C ILE A 50 -4.48 12.19 3.20
N ILE A 51 -4.52 12.09 1.88
CA ILE A 51 -3.33 12.25 1.04
C ILE A 51 -3.26 13.70 0.57
N ALA A 52 -2.34 14.46 1.15
CA ALA A 52 -2.04 15.83 0.72
C ALA A 52 -1.31 15.79 -0.64
N GLY A 53 -2.07 15.78 -1.73
CA GLY A 53 -1.55 15.83 -3.10
C GLY A 53 -2.17 14.79 -4.05
N SER A 54 -1.50 14.59 -5.20
CA SER A 54 -1.91 13.58 -6.19
C SER A 54 -0.98 12.37 -6.10
N PRO A 55 -1.38 11.28 -5.41
CA PRO A 55 -0.53 10.12 -5.28
C PRO A 55 -0.39 9.40 -6.63
N ARG A 56 0.83 8.93 -6.92
CA ARG A 56 1.05 8.02 -8.05
C ARG A 56 0.51 6.63 -7.69
N PRO A 57 0.01 5.84 -8.66
CA PRO A 57 -0.39 4.46 -8.41
C PRO A 57 0.75 3.65 -7.78
N LEU A 58 0.42 2.78 -6.82
CA LEU A 58 1.36 1.87 -6.15
C LEU A 58 2.54 2.58 -5.45
N SER A 59 2.39 3.86 -5.09
CA SER A 59 3.44 4.65 -4.46
C SER A 59 3.57 4.41 -2.96
N ILE A 60 2.46 4.14 -2.27
CA ILE A 60 2.42 3.88 -0.84
C ILE A 60 2.46 2.37 -0.64
N LYS A 61 3.52 1.84 -0.03
CA LYS A 61 3.72 0.39 0.11
C LYS A 61 3.75 -0.01 1.57
N TYR A 62 2.94 -1.00 1.93
CA TYR A 62 2.93 -1.62 3.26
C TYR A 62 3.43 -3.06 3.14
N GLY A 63 4.43 -3.43 3.94
CA GLY A 63 4.92 -4.81 4.04
C GLY A 63 5.73 -5.34 2.85
N PHE A 64 6.00 -4.54 1.81
CA PHE A 64 6.76 -4.97 0.62
C PHE A 64 8.27 -4.69 0.67
N THR A 65 8.69 -3.74 1.50
CA THR A 65 10.06 -3.34 1.86
C THR A 65 9.92 -2.10 2.76
N GLY A 66 10.87 -1.82 3.66
CA GLY A 66 10.83 -0.60 4.47
C GLY A 66 10.75 0.67 3.60
N SER A 67 10.11 1.72 4.10
CA SER A 67 10.02 3.01 3.41
C SER A 67 11.44 3.57 3.20
N PHE A 68 11.84 3.72 1.93
CA PHE A 68 13.07 4.41 1.55
C PHE A 68 13.02 5.83 2.15
N GLY A 69 13.89 6.10 3.13
CA GLY A 69 13.97 7.38 3.84
C GLY A 69 13.18 7.50 5.16
N MET A 70 12.51 6.45 5.66
CA MET A 70 11.85 6.47 6.99
C MET A 70 12.52 5.58 8.03
N GLY A 71 13.53 4.78 7.64
CA GLY A 71 14.58 4.40 8.56
C GLY A 71 15.62 5.51 8.53
N GLY A 72 15.89 6.15 9.68
CA GLY A 72 17.08 6.99 9.79
C GLY A 72 18.29 6.21 9.27
N GLN A 73 19.24 6.90 8.63
CA GLN A 73 20.54 6.33 8.29
C GLN A 73 21.05 5.56 9.51
N ILE A 74 21.11 4.24 9.40
CA ILE A 74 21.95 3.46 10.30
C ILE A 74 23.33 3.57 9.66
N ILE A 75 24.13 4.39 10.32
CA ILE A 75 25.58 4.56 10.17
C ILE A 75 26.25 3.19 10.26
#